data_AF-A0A7S2W689-F1
#
_entry.id   AF-A0A7S2W689-F1
#
_cell.length_a   1.000
_cell.length_b   1.000
_cell.length_c   1.000
_cell.angle_alpha   90.00
_cell.angle_beta   90.00
_cell.angle_gamma   90.00
#
_symmetry.space_group_name_H-M   'P 1'
#
loop_
_entity.id
_entity.type
_entity.pdbx_description
1 polymer ?
#
loop_
_entity_poly.entity_id
_entity_poly.type
_entity_poly.pdbx_seq_one_letter_code
_entity_poly.pdbx_strand_id
1 'polypeptide(L)'
;TRFPVLDLNASAQRRRTTRGVWMDLVAEASPGNRKLVVLDLEGSEGRERGATGHSFDGKIALFAFCVADVVLLNMWGHDALRLEGGFSAATMDMVLRHVVHSTPGASSPEQQHMMVVLRDMDTSTSEGAREFRAAVESIEARLGVASREPSSGNAESR
;
A
#
# COMPACT_ATOMS: atom_id res chain seq x y z
N THR A 1 12.22 6.68 -10.65
CA THR A 1 13.18 6.75 -9.54
C THR A 1 14.31 5.76 -9.78
N ARG A 2 15.38 5.79 -8.98
CA ARG A 2 16.49 4.82 -9.06
C ARG A 2 16.63 3.99 -7.78
N PHE A 3 15.51 3.45 -7.29
CA PHE A 3 15.52 2.58 -6.11
C PHE A 3 16.23 1.26 -6.43
N PRO A 4 16.94 0.67 -5.45
CA PRO A 4 17.59 -0.62 -5.65
C PRO A 4 16.53 -1.70 -5.86
N VAL A 5 16.72 -2.53 -6.89
CA VAL A 5 15.84 -3.67 -7.21
C VAL A 5 16.59 -4.98 -7.02
N LEU A 6 15.87 -6.04 -6.63
CA LEU A 6 16.46 -7.36 -6.47
C LEU A 6 16.98 -7.85 -7.84
N ASP A 7 18.29 -8.07 -7.93
CA ASP A 7 18.89 -8.73 -9.08
C ASP A 7 18.73 -10.25 -8.96
N LEU A 8 17.75 -10.77 -9.69
CA LEU A 8 17.42 -12.20 -9.74
C LEU A 8 18.54 -13.04 -10.37
N ASN A 9 19.43 -12.44 -11.17
CA ASN A 9 20.51 -13.14 -11.86
C ASN A 9 21.81 -13.13 -11.05
N ALA A 10 22.04 -12.10 -10.23
CA ALA A 10 23.25 -11.98 -9.41
C ALA A 10 23.16 -12.66 -8.04
N SER A 11 21.97 -13.06 -7.59
CA SER A 11 21.76 -13.61 -6.24
C SER A 11 21.09 -14.99 -6.26
N ALA A 12 21.82 -16.02 -5.80
CA ALA A 12 21.27 -17.37 -5.58
C ALA A 12 20.24 -17.42 -4.42
N GLN A 13 20.13 -16.35 -3.63
CA GLN A 13 19.17 -16.19 -2.55
C GLN A 13 18.37 -14.91 -2.77
N ARG A 14 17.04 -15.02 -2.77
CA ARG A 14 16.12 -13.87 -2.69
C ARG A 14 16.37 -13.13 -1.38
N ARG A 15 17.07 -12.00 -1.43
CA ARG A 15 17.38 -11.17 -0.25
C ARG A 15 16.61 -9.86 -0.32
N ARG A 16 16.22 -9.36 0.85
CA ARG A 16 15.62 -8.03 0.98
C ARG A 16 16.52 -6.97 0.38
N THR A 17 15.95 -6.16 -0.52
CA THR A 17 16.69 -5.10 -1.24
C THR A 17 16.47 -3.73 -0.61
N THR A 18 15.21 -3.36 -0.31
CA THR A 18 14.88 -2.13 0.41
C THR A 18 14.99 -2.36 1.92
N ARG A 19 15.77 -1.54 2.62
CA ARG A 19 15.85 -1.48 4.09
C ARG A 19 15.49 -0.08 4.56
N GLY A 20 14.51 0.04 5.45
CA GLY A 20 13.98 1.31 5.93
C GLY A 20 13.09 2.03 4.91
N VAL A 21 13.28 3.35 4.80
CA VAL A 21 12.52 4.25 3.94
C VAL A 21 13.48 4.94 2.98
N TRP A 22 13.19 4.83 1.68
CA TRP A 22 13.92 5.50 0.62
C TRP A 22 13.05 6.57 0.00
N MET A 23 13.67 7.65 -0.48
CA MET A 23 12.97 8.79 -1.06
C MET A 23 13.70 9.26 -2.32
N ASP A 24 12.94 9.61 -3.34
CA ASP A 24 13.46 10.20 -4.57
C ASP A 24 12.51 11.30 -5.07
N LEU A 25 13.08 12.35 -5.68
CA LEU A 25 12.32 13.47 -6.23
C LEU A 25 12.20 13.30 -7.74
N VAL A 26 10.97 13.16 -8.22
CA VAL A 26 10.67 13.01 -9.65
C VAL A 26 10.32 14.39 -10.22
N ALA A 27 11.34 15.08 -10.73
CA ALA A 27 11.20 16.45 -11.24
C ALA A 27 10.46 16.53 -12.59
N GLU A 28 10.49 15.48 -13.42
CA GLU A 28 9.99 15.55 -14.82
C GLU A 28 8.57 15.02 -15.04
N ALA A 29 7.95 14.38 -14.04
CA ALA A 29 6.69 13.64 -14.23
C ALA A 29 5.42 14.43 -13.88
N SER A 30 5.53 15.69 -13.46
CA SER A 30 4.41 16.40 -12.81
C SER A 30 3.88 17.57 -13.66
N PRO A 31 2.61 17.51 -14.13
CA PRO A 31 1.94 18.65 -14.74
C PRO A 31 1.91 19.84 -13.79
N GLY A 32 2.20 21.05 -14.30
CA GLY A 32 2.02 22.30 -13.54
C GLY A 32 3.06 22.59 -12.46
N ASN A 33 4.32 22.15 -12.63
CA ASN A 33 5.44 22.48 -11.73
C ASN A 33 5.28 21.97 -10.28
N ARG A 34 4.44 20.95 -10.07
CA ARG A 34 4.34 20.24 -8.78
C ARG A 34 5.55 19.34 -8.60
N LYS A 35 6.03 19.20 -7.37
CA LYS A 35 7.11 18.27 -7.03
C LYS A 35 6.50 16.92 -6.66
N LEU A 36 6.81 15.86 -7.40
CA LEU A 36 6.44 14.50 -7.02
C LEU A 36 7.56 13.87 -6.20
N VAL A 37 7.29 13.61 -4.93
CA VAL A 37 8.17 12.84 -4.07
C VAL A 37 7.66 11.40 -4.04
N VAL A 38 8.54 10.45 -4.34
CA VAL A 38 8.21 9.03 -4.29
C VAL A 38 8.96 8.42 -3.11
N LEU A 39 8.24 7.66 -2.29
CA LEU A 39 8.78 6.90 -1.16
C LEU A 39 8.76 5.42 -1.51
N ASP A 40 9.89 4.73 -1.32
CA ASP A 40 9.97 3.27 -1.36
C ASP A 40 10.20 2.74 0.05
N LEU A 41 9.26 1.93 0.52
CA LEU A 41 9.22 1.46 1.90
C LEU A 41 9.64 -0.01 1.95
N GLU A 42 10.40 -0.39 2.97
CA GLU A 42 10.78 -1.78 3.20
C GLU A 42 9.55 -2.70 3.24
N GLY A 43 9.56 -3.71 2.38
CA GLY A 43 8.48 -4.69 2.27
C GLY A 43 8.34 -5.58 3.51
N SER A 44 7.11 -6.01 3.78
CA SER A 44 6.69 -6.72 4.99
C SER A 44 6.95 -8.23 5.01
N GLU A 45 7.81 -8.76 4.13
CA GLU A 45 8.25 -10.17 4.24
C GLU A 45 9.16 -10.34 5.48
N GLY A 46 8.52 -10.45 6.63
CA GLY A 46 9.10 -10.45 7.99
C GLY A 46 9.89 -11.70 8.36
N ARG A 47 10.20 -12.59 7.41
CA ARG A 47 10.99 -13.81 7.68
C ARG A 47 12.33 -13.51 8.33
N GLU A 48 12.94 -12.36 8.03
CA GLU A 48 14.26 -11.98 8.58
C GLU A 48 14.20 -11.23 9.92
N ARG A 49 13.04 -10.73 10.38
CA ARG A 49 12.91 -9.92 11.62
C ARG A 49 12.35 -10.70 12.82
N GLY A 50 12.02 -11.97 12.65
CA GLY A 50 11.49 -12.84 13.71
C GLY A 50 10.24 -12.26 14.38
N ALA A 51 10.08 -12.47 15.70
CA ALA A 51 8.90 -12.06 16.47
C ALA A 51 8.59 -10.55 16.45
N THR A 52 9.55 -9.70 16.04
CA THR A 52 9.36 -8.25 15.97
C THR A 52 8.82 -7.76 14.62
N GLY A 53 8.74 -8.63 13.60
CA GLY A 53 8.35 -8.29 12.23
C GLY A 53 7.01 -7.59 12.13
N HIS A 54 5.97 -8.12 12.78
CA HIS A 54 4.62 -7.54 12.77
C HIS A 54 4.57 -6.10 13.31
N SER A 55 5.41 -5.77 14.30
CA SER A 55 5.47 -4.42 14.86
C SER A 55 6.15 -3.42 13.91
N PHE A 56 7.04 -3.89 13.05
CA PHE A 56 7.70 -3.06 12.04
C PHE A 56 6.76 -2.79 10.87
N ASP A 57 6.06 -3.82 10.39
CA ASP A 57 5.13 -3.70 9.27
C ASP A 57 3.99 -2.71 9.57
N GLY A 58 3.43 -2.78 10.78
CA GLY A 58 2.45 -1.81 11.24
C GLY A 58 2.99 -0.37 11.31
N LYS A 59 4.22 -0.18 11.80
CA LYS A 59 4.84 1.15 11.90
C LYS A 59 5.14 1.75 10.53
N ILE A 60 5.66 0.96 9.59
CA ILE A 60 5.94 1.41 8.22
C ILE A 60 4.65 1.73 7.48
N ALA A 61 3.61 0.91 7.66
CA ALA A 61 2.29 1.17 7.11
C ALA A 61 1.74 2.50 7.65
N LEU A 62 1.68 2.67 8.98
CA LEU A 62 1.16 3.91 9.56
C LEU A 62 1.98 5.14 9.13
N PHE A 63 3.31 5.01 9.06
CA PHE A 63 4.18 6.07 8.53
C PHE A 63 3.76 6.48 7.12
N ALA A 64 3.55 5.53 6.20
CA ALA A 64 3.10 5.79 4.83
C ALA A 64 1.79 6.59 4.80
N PHE A 65 0.80 6.16 5.58
CA PHE A 65 -0.50 6.82 5.68
C PHE A 65 -0.47 8.15 6.44
N CYS A 66 0.56 8.46 7.21
CA CYS A 66 0.67 9.77 7.84
C CYS A 66 1.34 10.81 6.94
N VAL A 67 2.15 10.40 5.96
CA VAL A 67 3.02 11.32 5.20
C VAL A 67 2.70 11.40 3.71
N ALA A 68 1.96 10.44 3.15
CA ALA A 68 1.71 10.38 1.71
C ALA A 68 0.27 10.78 1.35
N ASP A 69 0.13 11.58 0.29
CA ASP A 69 -1.17 11.88 -0.32
C ASP A 69 -1.76 10.65 -1.01
N VAL A 70 -0.87 9.82 -1.59
CA VAL A 70 -1.22 8.58 -2.29
C VAL A 70 -0.35 7.44 -1.76
N VAL A 71 -0.99 6.37 -1.29
CA VAL A 71 -0.33 5.13 -0.84
C VAL A 71 -0.60 4.02 -1.86
N LEU A 72 0.47 3.46 -2.43
CA LEU A 72 0.39 2.26 -3.27
C LEU A 72 0.64 1.01 -2.43
N LEU A 73 -0.41 0.22 -2.23
CA LEU A 73 -0.32 -1.10 -1.59
C LEU A 73 -0.01 -2.16 -2.65
N ASN A 74 1.26 -2.49 -2.77
CA ASN A 74 1.78 -3.44 -3.74
C ASN A 74 1.70 -4.87 -3.19
N MET A 75 0.76 -5.67 -3.69
CA MET A 75 0.45 -7.01 -3.21
C MET A 75 0.61 -8.04 -4.32
N TRP A 76 1.04 -9.26 -3.98
CA TRP A 76 0.94 -10.39 -4.90
C TRP A 76 -0.51 -10.91 -4.93
N GLY A 77 -1.00 -11.24 -6.12
CA GLY A 77 -2.37 -11.71 -6.30
C GLY A 77 -2.73 -12.92 -5.44
N HIS A 78 -1.82 -13.88 -5.33
CA HIS A 78 -2.00 -15.08 -4.52
C HIS A 78 -1.89 -14.81 -3.00
N ASP A 79 -1.24 -13.73 -2.58
CA ASP A 79 -1.17 -13.34 -1.16
C ASP A 79 -2.43 -12.60 -0.72
N ALA A 80 -3.18 -11.98 -1.64
CA ALA A 80 -4.48 -11.38 -1.34
C ALA A 80 -5.49 -12.40 -0.76
N LEU A 81 -5.32 -13.69 -1.08
CA LEU A 81 -6.10 -14.82 -0.56
C LEU A 81 -5.69 -15.24 0.86
N ARG A 82 -4.47 -14.92 1.30
CA ARG A 82 -3.93 -15.34 2.60
C ARG A 82 -3.86 -14.13 3.50
N LEU A 83 -4.90 -13.92 4.29
CA LEU A 83 -4.93 -12.94 5.39
C LEU A 83 -3.79 -13.11 6.42
N GLU A 84 -2.97 -14.17 6.30
CA GLU A 84 -1.81 -14.50 7.12
C GLU A 84 -0.43 -14.20 6.45
N GLY A 85 -0.39 -13.63 5.25
CA GLY A 85 0.85 -13.23 4.55
C GLY A 85 0.85 -11.76 4.11
N GLY A 86 1.95 -11.03 4.31
CA GLY A 86 2.11 -9.66 3.83
C GLY A 86 1.26 -8.62 4.59
N PHE A 87 0.68 -7.64 3.86
CA PHE A 87 -0.21 -6.62 4.44
C PHE A 87 -1.56 -7.25 4.81
N SER A 88 -1.64 -7.76 6.03
CA SER A 88 -2.83 -8.46 6.55
C SER A 88 -4.04 -7.53 6.74
N ALA A 89 -5.24 -8.11 6.81
CA ALA A 89 -6.44 -7.37 7.24
C ALA A 89 -6.30 -6.75 8.64
N ALA A 90 -5.48 -7.34 9.53
CA ALA A 90 -5.18 -6.76 10.84
C ALA A 90 -4.32 -5.48 10.72
N THR A 91 -3.35 -5.47 9.82
CA THR A 91 -2.57 -4.26 9.50
C THR A 91 -3.46 -3.19 8.91
N MET A 92 -4.35 -3.56 7.97
CA MET A 92 -5.34 -2.65 7.39
C MET A 92 -6.26 -2.05 8.46
N ASP A 93 -6.82 -2.88 9.34
CA ASP A 93 -7.67 -2.44 10.44
C ASP A 93 -6.94 -1.45 11.36
N MET A 94 -5.70 -1.76 11.74
CA MET A 94 -4.89 -0.87 12.58
C MET A 94 -4.64 0.49 11.91
N VAL A 95 -4.31 0.49 10.61
CA VAL A 95 -4.07 1.72 9.82
C VAL A 95 -5.34 2.53 9.69
N LEU A 96 -6.43 1.93 9.21
CA LEU A 96 -7.70 2.63 9.00
C LEU A 96 -8.25 3.19 10.32
N ARG A 97 -8.15 2.44 11.43
CA ARG A 97 -8.48 2.97 12.76
C ARG A 97 -7.67 4.22 13.08
N HIS A 98 -6.35 4.19 12.88
CA HIS A 98 -5.51 5.34 13.18
C HIS A 98 -5.83 6.54 12.30
N VAL A 99 -6.00 6.34 10.99
CA VAL A 99 -6.34 7.42 10.05
C VAL A 99 -7.63 8.11 10.47
N VAL A 100 -8.67 7.34 10.80
CA VAL A 100 -9.98 7.85 11.24
C VAL A 100 -9.88 8.64 12.55
N HIS A 101 -9.16 8.12 13.54
CA HIS A 101 -9.06 8.75 14.86
C HIS A 101 -8.08 9.93 14.91
N SER A 102 -7.11 9.99 13.98
CA SER A 102 -6.10 11.05 13.93
C SER A 102 -6.54 12.27 13.11
N THR A 103 -7.65 12.16 12.37
CA THR A 103 -8.22 13.23 11.55
C THR A 103 -9.67 13.60 11.93
N PRO A 104 -10.02 13.79 13.23
CA PRO A 104 -11.39 14.17 13.59
C PRO A 104 -11.69 15.59 13.10
N GLY A 105 -12.64 15.73 12.18
CA GLY A 105 -13.23 17.02 11.83
C GLY A 105 -12.41 17.93 10.91
N ALA A 106 -11.52 17.39 10.07
CA ALA A 106 -10.91 18.19 9.00
C ALA A 106 -12.02 18.71 8.07
N SER A 107 -12.23 20.02 8.06
CA SER A 107 -13.27 20.72 7.27
C SER A 107 -13.06 20.61 5.75
N SER A 108 -11.90 20.13 5.34
CA SER A 108 -11.58 19.61 4.02
C SER A 108 -10.49 18.56 4.21
N PRO A 109 -10.81 17.26 4.35
CA PRO A 109 -9.75 16.26 4.36
C PRO A 109 -9.08 16.35 2.99
N GLU A 110 -7.79 16.69 2.92
CA GLU A 110 -7.04 16.37 1.72
C GLU A 110 -7.21 14.87 1.51
N GLN A 111 -7.87 14.52 0.42
CA GLN A 111 -8.37 13.17 0.22
C GLN A 111 -7.16 12.26 0.06
N GLN A 112 -6.80 11.54 1.11
CA GLN A 112 -5.77 10.53 1.04
C GLN A 112 -6.28 9.38 0.18
N HIS A 113 -5.48 8.98 -0.82
CA HIS A 113 -5.84 7.92 -1.74
C HIS A 113 -5.00 6.67 -1.44
N MET A 114 -5.68 5.56 -1.15
CA MET A 114 -5.05 4.24 -1.08
C MET A 114 -5.36 3.49 -2.38
N MET A 115 -4.33 3.11 -3.12
CA MET A 115 -4.45 2.31 -4.34
C MET A 115 -3.85 0.93 -4.10
N VAL A 116 -4.63 -0.11 -4.33
CA VAL A 116 -4.18 -1.49 -4.21
C VAL A 116 -3.72 -1.96 -5.59
N VAL A 117 -2.46 -2.35 -5.69
CA VAL A 117 -1.85 -2.86 -6.91
C VAL A 117 -1.62 -4.35 -6.74
N LEU A 118 -2.36 -5.16 -7.49
CA LEU A 118 -2.20 -6.61 -7.51
C LEU A 118 -1.21 -7.00 -8.61
N ARG A 119 -0.16 -7.71 -8.22
CA ARG A 119 0.87 -8.25 -9.12
C ARG A 119 0.61 -9.69 -9.48
N ASP A 120 1.14 -10.09 -10.63
CA ASP A 120 1.15 -11.46 -11.14
C ASP A 120 -0.25 -12.09 -11.13
N MET A 121 -1.18 -11.35 -11.75
CA MET A 121 -2.57 -11.73 -11.91
C MET A 121 -2.68 -13.04 -12.70
N ASP A 122 -3.29 -14.04 -12.06
CA ASP A 122 -3.74 -15.28 -12.69
C ASP A 122 -5.26 -15.47 -12.51
N THR A 123 -5.79 -16.61 -12.94
CA THR A 123 -7.23 -16.90 -12.81
C THR A 123 -7.72 -16.95 -11.36
N SER A 124 -6.87 -17.30 -10.40
CA SER A 124 -7.18 -17.32 -8.96
C SER A 124 -7.12 -15.95 -8.31
N THR A 125 -6.43 -15.01 -8.95
CA THR A 125 -6.22 -13.66 -8.40
C THR A 125 -7.49 -12.82 -8.36
N SER A 126 -8.44 -13.07 -9.28
CA SER A 126 -9.75 -12.40 -9.29
C SER A 126 -10.57 -12.68 -8.02
N GLU A 127 -10.44 -13.88 -7.47
CA GLU A 127 -11.11 -14.27 -6.22
C GLU A 127 -10.44 -13.59 -5.02
N GLY A 128 -9.11 -13.61 -4.95
CA GLY A 128 -8.35 -12.92 -3.89
C GLY A 128 -8.57 -11.41 -3.87
N ALA A 129 -8.69 -10.78 -5.04
CA ALA A 129 -9.04 -9.37 -5.14
C ALA A 129 -10.41 -9.07 -4.51
N ARG A 130 -11.41 -9.93 -4.76
CA ARG A 130 -12.77 -9.79 -4.22
C ARG A 130 -12.80 -10.01 -2.71
N GLU A 131 -12.12 -11.04 -2.23
CA GLU A 131 -12.01 -11.31 -0.79
C GLU A 131 -11.31 -10.17 -0.05
N PHE A 132 -10.20 -9.67 -0.59
CA PHE A 132 -9.49 -8.53 -0.03
C PHE A 132 -10.37 -7.29 0.01
N ARG A 133 -11.09 -6.98 -1.09
CA ARG A 133 -12.04 -5.86 -1.14
C ARG A 133 -13.12 -6.03 -0.07
N ALA A 134 -13.74 -7.20 0.05
CA ALA A 134 -14.76 -7.48 1.06
C ALA A 134 -14.24 -7.33 2.49
N ALA A 135 -13.00 -7.76 2.76
CA ALA A 135 -12.35 -7.55 4.06
C ALA A 135 -12.16 -6.06 4.36
N VAL A 136 -11.71 -5.26 3.39
CA VAL A 136 -11.58 -3.80 3.53
C VAL A 136 -12.95 -3.16 3.77
N GLU A 137 -13.98 -3.52 3.01
CA GLU A 137 -15.36 -3.01 3.18
C GLU A 137 -15.91 -3.32 4.58
N SER A 138 -15.63 -4.52 5.10
CA SER A 138 -16.02 -4.90 6.46
C SER A 138 -15.35 -4.03 7.52
N ILE A 139 -14.08 -3.69 7.34
CA ILE A 139 -13.35 -2.79 8.23
C ILE A 139 -13.91 -1.37 8.12
N GLU A 140 -14.09 -0.86 6.90
CA GLU A 140 -14.67 0.46 6.62
C GLU A 140 -16.04 0.63 7.27
N ALA A 141 -16.94 -0.35 7.11
CA ALA A 141 -18.27 -0.35 7.70
C ALA A 141 -18.21 -0.29 9.24
N ARG A 142 -17.28 -1.04 9.87
CA ARG A 142 -17.09 -1.03 11.32
C ARG A 142 -16.51 0.30 11.83
N LEU A 143 -15.76 1.01 11.00
CA LEU A 143 -15.16 2.31 11.34
C LEU A 143 -16.02 3.50 10.93
N GLY A 144 -17.14 3.29 10.22
CA GLY A 144 -18.02 4.36 9.75
C GLY A 144 -17.40 5.21 8.62
N VAL A 145 -16.48 4.62 7.84
CA VAL A 145 -15.84 5.25 6.68
C VAL A 145 -16.40 4.63 5.41
N ALA A 146 -16.52 5.40 4.33
CA ALA A 146 -16.93 4.87 3.03
C ALA A 146 -15.81 5.06 1.99
N SER A 147 -15.46 3.99 1.28
CA SER A 147 -14.65 4.08 0.06
C SER A 147 -15.41 4.87 -1.01
N ARG A 148 -14.73 5.79 -1.71
CA ARG A 148 -15.23 6.35 -2.97
C ARG A 148 -14.66 5.52 -4.12
N GLU A 149 -15.55 4.98 -4.96
CA GLU A 149 -15.16 4.39 -6.24
C GLU A 149 -14.33 5.40 -7.05
N PRO A 150 -13.29 4.96 -7.78
CA PRO A 150 -12.62 5.83 -8.71
C PRO A 150 -13.67 6.39 -9.67
N SER A 151 -13.74 7.72 -9.81
CA SER A 151 -14.59 8.31 -10.83
C SER A 151 -14.15 7.72 -12.17
N SER A 152 -15.07 7.04 -12.86
CA SER A 152 -14.86 6.51 -14.21
C SER A 152 -14.65 7.69 -15.17
N GLY A 153 -13.48 8.31 -15.13
CA GLY A 153 -13.01 9.23 -16.15
C GLY A 153 -12.73 8.40 -17.39
N ASN A 154 -13.43 8.69 -18.49
CA ASN A 154 -13.26 8.08 -19.81
C ASN A 154 -11.80 7.74 -20.10
N ALA A 155 -11.45 6.46 -19.99
CA ALA A 155 -10.23 5.89 -20.55
C ALA A 155 -10.32 5.70 -22.08
N GLU A 156 -11.29 6.34 -22.73
CA GLU A 156 -11.41 6.49 -24.18
C GLU A 156 -11.41 7.98 -24.52
N SER A 157 -10.22 8.56 -24.68
CA SER A 157 -9.89 9.62 -25.66
C SER A 157 -8.58 10.31 -25.28
N ARG A 158 -7.47 9.83 -25.85
CA ARG A 158 -6.48 10.63 -26.59
C ARG A 158 -5.32 9.76 -27.03
#